data_AF-A0A7W0XE10-F1
#
_entry.id   AF-A0A7W0XE10-F1
#
_cell.length_a   1.000
_cell.length_b   1.000
_cell.length_c   1.000
_cell.angle_alpha   90.00
_cell.angle_beta   90.00
_cell.angle_gamma   90.00
#
_symmetry.space_group_name_H-M   'P 1'
#
loop_
_entity.id
_entity.type
_entity.pdbx_description
1 polymer ?
#
loop_
_entity_poly.entity_id
_entity_poly.type
_entity_poly.pdbx_seq_one_letter_code
_entity_poly.pdbx_strand_id
1 'polypeptide(L)' 'MPELRGQQATDEVKQEWTFAYKLYLKAPGDPRDKKNDRSERISYVAKEMNLTHKQAKRRVRNYESWQRNIKKRLVEP' A
#
# COMPACT_ATOMS: atom_id res chain seq x y z
N MET A 1 -13.27 -10.17 13.47
CA MET A 1 -13.46 -10.37 12.02
C MET A 1 -12.22 -9.86 11.29
N PRO A 2 -11.53 -10.66 10.45
CA PRO A 2 -10.48 -10.12 9.60
C PRO A 2 -11.11 -9.08 8.67
N GLU A 3 -10.56 -7.86 8.62
CA GLU A 3 -11.00 -6.88 7.63
C GLU A 3 -10.75 -7.44 6.22
N LEU A 4 -11.83 -7.78 5.49
CA LEU A 4 -11.77 -8.23 4.10
C LEU A 4 -11.50 -7.04 3.16
N ARG A 5 -10.35 -6.38 3.36
CA ARG A 5 -9.86 -5.32 2.48
C ARG A 5 -9.84 -5.86 1.04
N GLY A 6 -10.46 -5.11 0.14
CA GLY A 6 -10.68 -5.49 -1.26
C GLY A 6 -12.11 -5.91 -1.59
N GLN A 7 -12.89 -6.42 -0.63
CA GLN A 7 -14.26 -6.88 -0.89
C GLN A 7 -15.26 -5.72 -1.05
N GLN A 8 -15.09 -4.65 -0.27
CA GLN A 8 -15.93 -3.44 -0.29
C GLN A 8 -15.29 -2.28 -1.07
N ALA A 9 -14.11 -2.49 -1.66
CA ALA A 9 -13.39 -1.45 -2.39
C ALA A 9 -13.83 -1.44 -3.85
N THR A 10 -14.14 -0.27 -4.38
CA THR A 10 -14.35 -0.09 -5.82
C THR A 10 -13.04 -0.32 -6.58
N ASP A 11 -13.15 -0.59 -7.88
CA ASP A 11 -11.97 -0.85 -8.71
C ASP A 11 -11.03 0.36 -8.80
N GLU A 12 -11.57 1.58 -8.78
CA GLU A 12 -10.78 2.82 -8.68
C GLU A 12 -9.93 2.84 -7.40
N VAL A 13 -10.50 2.46 -6.27
CA VAL A 13 -9.80 2.41 -4.98
C VAL A 13 -8.73 1.31 -4.99
N LYS A 14 -9.01 0.15 -5.60
CA LYS A 14 -8.00 -0.92 -5.78
C LYS A 14 -6.86 -0.47 -6.69
N GLN A 15 -7.17 0.28 -7.75
CA GLN A 15 -6.18 0.87 -8.65
C GLN A 15 -5.29 1.89 -7.92
N GLU A 16 -5.87 2.76 -7.08
CA GLU A 16 -5.10 3.68 -6.25
C GLU A 16 -4.12 2.95 -5.32
N TRP A 17 -4.58 1.87 -4.67
CA TRP A 17 -3.72 1.07 -3.79
C TRP A 17 -2.58 0.40 -4.55
N THR A 18 -2.89 -0.13 -5.74
CA THR A 18 -1.91 -0.75 -6.64
C THR A 18 -0.87 0.28 -7.09
N PHE A 19 -1.32 1.48 -7.47
CA PHE A 19 -0.43 2.56 -7.88
C PHE A 19 0.47 3.02 -6.72
N ALA A 20 -0.10 3.23 -5.53
CA ALA A 20 0.65 3.57 -4.33
C ALA A 20 1.72 2.51 -4.00
N TYR A 21 1.40 1.23 -4.16
CA TYR A 21 2.35 0.15 -3.91
C TYR A 21 3.44 0.06 -4.99
N LYS A 22 3.12 0.33 -6.26
CA LYS A 22 4.13 0.45 -7.32
C LYS A 22 5.15 1.55 -7.02
N LEU A 23 4.68 2.71 -6.54
CA LEU A 23 5.57 3.79 -6.09
C LEU A 23 6.41 3.39 -4.88
N TYR A 24 5.81 2.67 -3.92
CA TYR A 24 6.53 2.14 -2.75
C TYR A 24 7.68 1.20 -3.14
N LEU A 25 7.49 0.38 -4.17
CA LEU A 25 8.54 -0.52 -4.69
C LEU A 25 9.65 0.22 -5.45
N LYS A 26 9.32 1.33 -6.12
CA LYS A 26 10.28 2.18 -6.84
C LYS A 26 11.07 3.11 -5.93
N ALA A 27 10.57 3.38 -4.73
CA ALA A 27 11.23 4.30 -3.81
C ALA A 27 12.65 3.80 -3.46
N PRO A 28 13.66 4.70 -3.45
CA PRO A 28 15.06 4.33 -3.30
C PRO A 28 15.38 3.65 -1.96
N GLY A 29 14.56 3.89 -0.93
CA GLY A 29 14.67 3.23 0.38
C GLY A 29 15.99 3.52 1.11
N ASP A 30 16.13 2.91 2.29
CA ASP A 30 17.39 2.90 3.05
C ASP A 30 17.90 1.45 3.14
N PRO A 31 18.97 1.09 2.40
CA PRO A 31 19.54 -0.26 2.43
C PRO A 31 20.14 -0.65 3.79
N ARG A 32 20.50 0.33 4.61
CA ARG A 32 21.25 0.14 5.87
C ARG A 32 20.34 0.16 7.09
N ASP A 33 19.23 0.90 7.06
CA ASP A 33 18.22 0.91 8.11
C ASP A 33 16.85 0.43 7.63
N LYS A 34 16.59 -0.87 7.81
CA LYS A 34 15.30 -1.50 7.45
C LYS A 34 14.09 -0.90 8.18
N LYS A 35 14.28 -0.31 9.38
CA LYS A 35 13.19 0.27 10.16
C LYS A 35 12.78 1.63 9.56
N ASN A 36 13.76 2.43 9.15
CA ASN A 36 13.52 3.72 8.50
C ASN A 36 13.15 3.59 7.02
N ASP A 37 13.67 2.57 6.33
CA ASP A 37 13.38 2.25 4.92
C ASP A 37 11.88 2.29 4.61
N ARG A 38 11.05 1.61 5.41
CA ARG A 38 9.59 1.61 5.18
C ARG A 38 8.99 3.01 5.31
N SER A 39 9.43 3.81 6.27
CA SER A 39 8.90 5.15 6.50
C SER A 39 9.31 6.11 5.39
N GLU A 40 10.54 6.01 4.91
CA GLU A 40 11.05 6.80 3.79
C GLU A 40 10.34 6.45 2.49
N ARG A 41 10.14 5.16 2.21
CA ARG A 41 9.36 4.72 1.04
C ARG A 41 7.92 5.21 1.09
N ILE A 42 7.28 5.21 2.27
CA ILE A 42 5.93 5.79 2.43
C ILE A 42 5.95 7.31 2.22
N SER A 43 7.00 7.98 2.68
CA SER A 43 7.18 9.42 2.48
C SER A 43 7.39 9.76 1.00
N TYR A 44 8.08 8.91 0.25
CA TYR A 44 8.18 8.99 -1.20
C TYR A 44 6.80 8.87 -1.86
N VAL A 45 6.02 7.84 -1.52
CA VAL A 45 4.63 7.67 -2.03
C VAL A 45 3.76 8.90 -1.70
N ALA A 46 3.92 9.45 -0.50
CA ALA A 46 3.18 10.65 -0.07
C ALA A 46 3.48 11.86 -0.96
N LYS A 47 4.77 12.08 -1.31
CA LYS A 47 5.19 13.15 -2.22
C LYS A 47 4.64 12.94 -3.63
N GLU A 48 4.82 11.73 -4.18
CA GLU A 48 4.44 11.41 -5.56
C GLU A 48 2.93 11.47 -5.80
N MET A 49 2.12 11.11 -4.79
CA MET A 49 0.65 11.11 -4.91
C MET A 49 -0.01 12.38 -4.35
N ASN A 50 0.77 13.37 -3.89
CA ASN A 50 0.28 14.55 -3.18
C ASN A 50 -0.65 14.20 -1.99
N LEU A 51 -0.20 13.27 -1.15
CA LEU A 51 -0.93 12.75 0.01
C LEU A 51 -0.21 13.09 1.31
N THR A 52 -0.95 13.06 2.42
CA THR A 52 -0.31 13.02 3.73
C THR A 52 0.38 11.66 3.96
N HIS A 53 1.42 11.65 4.80
CA HIS A 53 2.11 10.42 5.18
C HIS A 53 1.14 9.35 5.75
N LYS A 54 0.13 9.76 6.54
CA LYS A 54 -0.90 8.86 7.08
C LYS A 54 -1.74 8.22 5.97
N GLN A 55 -2.15 9.00 4.96
CA GLN A 55 -2.93 8.50 3.82
C GLN A 55 -2.10 7.56 2.94
N ALA A 56 -0.86 7.91 2.61
CA ALA A 56 0.05 7.05 1.86
C ALA A 56 0.28 5.71 2.59
N LYS A 57 0.56 5.75 3.89
CA LYS A 57 0.68 4.56 4.75
C LYS A 57 -0.56 3.67 4.69
N ARG A 58 -1.76 4.27 4.68
CA ARG A 58 -3.03 3.53 4.60
C ARG A 58 -3.18 2.82 3.25
N ARG A 59 -2.90 3.50 2.13
CA ARG A 59 -2.98 2.90 0.77
C ARG A 59 -2.02 1.71 0.62
N VAL A 60 -0.76 1.87 1.04
CA VAL A 60 0.23 0.78 1.01
C VAL A 60 -0.22 -0.41 1.86
N ARG A 61 -0.69 -0.17 3.10
CA ARG A 61 -1.19 -1.25 3.98
C ARG A 61 -2.46 -1.92 3.47
N ASN A 62 -3.36 -1.16 2.85
CA ASN A 62 -4.56 -1.70 2.25
C ASN A 62 -4.21 -2.65 1.09
N TYR A 63 -3.28 -2.26 0.22
CA TYR A 63 -2.77 -3.14 -0.83
C TYR A 63 -2.17 -4.43 -0.26
N GLU A 64 -1.25 -4.34 0.70
CA GLU A 64 -0.64 -5.53 1.35
C GLU A 64 -1.67 -6.44 2.02
N SER A 65 -2.76 -5.88 2.54
CA SER A 65 -3.83 -6.64 3.19
C SER A 65 -4.73 -7.30 2.15
N TRP A 66 -5.08 -6.59 1.08
CA TRP A 66 -5.84 -7.11 -0.04
C TRP A 66 -5.10 -8.27 -0.74
N GLN A 67 -3.80 -8.13 -1.01
CA GLN A 67 -2.97 -9.19 -1.57
C GLN A 67 -2.90 -10.43 -0.66
N ARG A 68 -2.84 -10.25 0.67
CA ARG A 68 -2.93 -11.37 1.63
C ARG A 68 -4.31 -12.04 1.60
N ASN A 69 -5.38 -11.28 1.43
CA ASN A 69 -6.73 -11.82 1.34
C ASN A 69 -6.95 -12.62 0.04
N ILE A 70 -6.41 -12.13 -1.10
CA ILE A 70 -6.38 -12.86 -2.38
C ILE A 70 -5.63 -14.18 -2.21
N LYS A 71 -4.43 -14.16 -1.59
CA LYS A 71 -3.65 -15.38 -1.33
C LYS A 71 -4.41 -16.40 -0.49
N LYS A 72 -5.24 -15.92 0.44
CA LYS A 72 -6.11 -16.77 1.28
C LYS A 72 -7.43 -17.17 0.59
N ARG A 73 -7.65 -16.77 -0.67
CA ARG A 73 -8.90 -16.98 -1.43
C ARG A 73 -10.14 -16.42 -0.73
N LEU A 74 -9.97 -15.35 0.05
CA LEU A 74 -11.07 -14.70 0.77
C LEU A 74 -11.73 -13.58 -0.04
N VAL A 75 -11.01 -13.04 -1.02
CA VAL A 75 -11.42 -11.92 -1.87
C VAL A 75 -10.85 -12.15 -3.26
N GLU A 76 -11.58 -11.75 -4.29
CA GLU A 76 -11.09 -11.80 -5.67
C GLU A 76 -10.08 -10.69 -5.99
N PRO A 77 -9.17 -10.90 -6.97
CA PRO A 77 -8.18 -9.93 -7.41
C PRO A 77 -8.72 -8.65 -8.06
#